data_AF-A0A5C8G4R9-F1
#
_entry.id   AF-A0A5C8G4R9-F1
#
_cell.length_a   1.000
_cell.length_b   1.000
_cell.length_c   1.000
_cell.angle_alpha   90.00
_cell.angle_beta   90.00
_cell.angle_gamma   90.00
#
_symmetry.space_group_name_H-M   'P 1'
#
loop_
_entity.id
_entity.type
_entity.pdbx_description
1 polymer ?
#
loop_
_entity_poly.entity_id
_entity_poly.type
_entity_poly.pdbx_seq_one_letter_code
_entity_poly.pdbx_strand_id
1 'polypeptide(L)'
;MKNNLTEKGIKTINKWAEKYGIKELKINDEKVLNLKQLCIFNTNIKYIPAAIFKITNLKSLSIYCNNLKQLPKEMHNLIKLKRFNIDCPNSENFPDGIAKLINLETIYIRNCNGKLNLQYLIGGIVKLNNLKSLYLDIE
;
A
#
# COMPACT_ATOMS: atom_id res chain seq x y z
N MET A 1 10.17 -13.88 -11.91
CA MET A 1 9.11 -13.70 -10.89
C MET A 1 7.86 -13.18 -11.59
N LYS A 2 6.90 -14.06 -11.92
CA LYS A 2 5.63 -13.63 -12.53
C LYS A 2 4.73 -13.11 -11.41
N ASN A 3 4.24 -11.89 -11.55
CA ASN A 3 3.14 -11.42 -10.73
C ASN A 3 1.82 -11.71 -11.46
N ASN A 4 0.68 -11.67 -10.76
CA ASN A 4 -0.62 -12.11 -11.31
C ASN A 4 -1.39 -10.96 -12.00
N LEU A 5 -0.67 -9.95 -12.49
CA LEU A 5 -1.27 -8.78 -13.10
C LEU A 5 -1.67 -9.08 -14.55
N THR A 6 -2.97 -9.00 -14.85
CA THR A 6 -3.50 -9.20 -16.21
C THR A 6 -3.41 -7.91 -17.02
N GLU A 7 -3.49 -8.00 -18.35
CA GLU A 7 -3.56 -6.80 -19.22
C GLU A 7 -4.69 -5.84 -18.80
N LYS A 8 -5.87 -6.38 -18.43
CA LYS A 8 -6.98 -5.59 -17.89
C LYS A 8 -6.59 -4.88 -16.59
N GLY A 9 -5.85 -5.55 -15.72
CA GLY A 9 -5.28 -4.97 -14.50
C GLY A 9 -4.32 -3.81 -14.79
N ILE A 10 -3.45 -3.97 -15.78
CA ILE A 10 -2.50 -2.92 -16.20
C ILE A 10 -3.24 -1.71 -16.77
N LYS A 11 -4.20 -1.93 -17.69
CA LYS A 11 -5.05 -0.84 -18.22
C LYS A 11 -5.79 -0.10 -17.11
N THR A 12 -6.29 -0.84 -16.10
CA THR A 12 -6.95 -0.24 -14.92
C THR A 12 -6.00 0.65 -14.13
N ILE A 13 -4.76 0.17 -13.88
CA ILE A 13 -3.73 0.93 -13.19
C ILE A 13 -3.36 2.17 -13.98
N ASN A 14 -3.10 2.05 -15.28
CA ASN A 14 -2.69 3.17 -16.13
C ASN A 14 -3.75 4.27 -16.18
N LYS A 15 -5.03 3.91 -16.37
CA LYS A 15 -6.13 4.88 -16.37
C LYS A 15 -6.29 5.59 -15.02
N TRP A 16 -6.17 4.83 -13.92
CA TRP A 16 -6.24 5.41 -12.57
C TRP A 16 -5.04 6.32 -12.29
N ALA A 17 -3.84 5.89 -12.63
CA ALA A 17 -2.61 6.65 -12.49
C ALA A 17 -2.62 7.92 -13.35
N GLU A 18 -3.20 7.87 -14.55
CA GLU A 18 -3.42 9.03 -15.40
C GLU A 18 -4.31 10.06 -14.71
N LYS A 19 -5.49 9.62 -14.27
CA LYS A 19 -6.48 10.45 -13.57
C LYS A 19 -5.90 11.17 -12.35
N TYR A 20 -5.05 10.49 -11.57
CA TYR A 20 -4.48 11.04 -10.33
C TYR A 20 -3.02 11.49 -10.46
N GLY A 21 -2.47 11.52 -11.67
CA GLY A 21 -1.11 12.04 -11.91
C GLY A 21 0.03 11.19 -11.34
N ILE A 22 -0.17 9.90 -11.08
CA ILE A 22 0.82 8.99 -10.46
C ILE A 22 1.81 8.50 -11.52
N LYS A 23 2.88 9.24 -11.76
CA LYS A 23 3.82 9.01 -12.87
C LYS A 23 4.53 7.66 -12.81
N GLU A 24 4.82 7.14 -11.62
CA GLU A 24 5.51 5.86 -11.43
C GLU A 24 4.71 4.68 -12.00
N LEU A 25 3.40 4.84 -12.14
CA LEU A 25 2.50 3.82 -12.67
C LEU A 25 2.13 4.07 -14.14
N LYS A 26 2.49 5.21 -14.75
CA LYS A 26 2.26 5.52 -16.17
C LYS A 26 3.36 4.91 -17.05
N ILE A 27 3.51 3.59 -17.01
CA ILE A 27 4.62 2.89 -17.67
C ILE A 27 4.11 1.64 -18.41
N ASN A 28 4.95 1.10 -19.29
CA ASN A 28 4.64 -0.14 -20.01
C ASN A 28 4.53 -1.34 -19.06
N ASP A 29 3.90 -2.40 -19.56
CA ASP A 29 3.63 -3.63 -18.83
C ASP A 29 4.90 -4.16 -18.14
N GLU A 30 6.00 -4.31 -18.87
CA GLU A 30 7.26 -4.84 -18.33
C GLU A 30 7.80 -4.05 -17.14
N LYS A 31 7.72 -2.72 -17.17
CA LYS A 31 8.24 -1.89 -16.08
C LYS A 31 7.33 -1.92 -14.85
N VAL A 32 6.00 -1.96 -15.03
CA VAL A 32 5.06 -2.16 -13.90
C VAL A 32 5.38 -3.48 -13.19
N LEU A 33 5.64 -4.54 -13.96
CA LEU A 33 5.90 -5.86 -13.38
C LEU A 33 7.17 -5.91 -12.52
N ASN A 34 8.14 -5.01 -12.80
CA ASN A 34 9.43 -4.92 -12.11
C ASN A 34 9.49 -3.82 -11.04
N LEU A 35 8.38 -3.13 -10.79
CA LEU A 35 8.34 -2.03 -9.83
C LEU A 35 8.64 -2.53 -8.42
N LYS A 36 9.65 -1.92 -7.78
CA LYS A 36 10.10 -2.26 -6.40
C LYS A 36 9.68 -1.21 -5.39
N GLN A 37 9.38 0.01 -5.83
CA GLN A 37 9.04 1.13 -4.97
C GLN A 37 7.87 1.87 -5.60
N LEU A 38 6.86 2.19 -4.81
CA LEU A 38 5.70 2.95 -5.25
C LEU A 38 5.38 4.02 -4.21
N CYS A 39 5.35 5.27 -4.65
CA CYS A 39 4.82 6.39 -3.88
C CYS A 39 3.47 6.78 -4.49
N ILE A 40 2.43 6.84 -3.66
CA ILE A 40 1.12 7.34 -4.04
C ILE A 40 0.91 8.62 -3.24
N PHE A 41 1.02 9.76 -3.90
CA PHE A 41 0.79 11.06 -3.30
C PHE A 41 -0.26 11.80 -4.12
N ASN A 42 -1.45 11.99 -3.55
CA ASN A 42 -2.49 12.84 -4.13
C ASN A 42 -3.58 13.10 -3.09
N THR A 43 -3.99 14.35 -2.92
CA THR A 43 -5.02 14.74 -1.96
C THR A 43 -6.42 14.31 -2.38
N ASN A 44 -6.68 14.07 -3.68
CA ASN A 44 -8.00 13.76 -4.23
C ASN A 44 -8.27 12.25 -4.41
N ILE A 45 -7.29 11.38 -4.11
CA ILE A 45 -7.49 9.93 -4.16
C ILE A 45 -8.45 9.50 -3.05
N LYS A 46 -9.55 8.86 -3.43
CA LYS A 46 -10.54 8.27 -2.52
C LYS A 46 -10.44 6.74 -2.41
N TYR A 47 -9.78 6.11 -3.37
CA TYR A 47 -9.60 4.66 -3.44
C TYR A 47 -8.32 4.31 -4.22
N ILE A 48 -7.72 3.17 -3.90
CA ILE A 48 -6.58 2.59 -4.62
C ILE A 48 -7.06 1.28 -5.27
N PRO A 49 -6.91 1.08 -6.59
CA PRO A 49 -7.38 -0.13 -7.26
C PRO A 49 -6.69 -1.39 -6.71
N ALA A 50 -7.46 -2.45 -6.48
CA ALA A 50 -6.95 -3.76 -6.05
C ALA A 50 -5.84 -4.31 -6.98
N ALA A 51 -5.86 -3.94 -8.26
CA ALA A 51 -4.83 -4.31 -9.23
C ALA A 51 -3.41 -3.85 -8.81
N ILE A 52 -3.25 -2.73 -8.11
CA ILE A 52 -1.94 -2.24 -7.65
C ILE A 52 -1.28 -3.26 -6.70
N PHE A 53 -2.07 -3.96 -5.90
CA PHE A 53 -1.58 -4.96 -4.95
C PHE A 53 -1.22 -6.29 -5.60
N LYS A 54 -1.43 -6.43 -6.91
CA LYS A 54 -0.89 -7.55 -7.69
C LYS A 54 0.54 -7.30 -8.14
N ILE A 55 1.13 -6.12 -7.90
CA ILE A 55 2.54 -5.83 -8.16
C ILE A 55 3.41 -6.44 -7.04
N THR A 56 3.50 -7.77 -6.99
CA THR A 56 4.10 -8.53 -5.88
C THR A 56 5.63 -8.36 -5.73
N ASN A 57 6.26 -7.62 -6.64
CA ASN A 57 7.69 -7.27 -6.56
C ASN A 57 7.98 -6.01 -5.74
N LEU A 58 6.93 -5.30 -5.28
CA LEU A 58 7.08 -4.13 -4.42
C LEU A 58 7.80 -4.50 -3.11
N LYS A 59 8.81 -3.69 -2.78
CA LYS A 59 9.59 -3.72 -1.54
C LYS A 59 9.31 -2.51 -0.67
N SER A 60 8.88 -1.39 -1.25
CA SER A 60 8.52 -0.17 -0.54
C SER A 60 7.21 0.38 -1.09
N LEU A 61 6.28 0.71 -0.21
CA LEU A 61 5.01 1.35 -0.53
C LEU A 61 4.80 2.52 0.43
N SER A 62 4.60 3.70 -0.13
CA SER A 62 4.25 4.89 0.61
C SER A 62 2.93 5.46 0.08
N ILE A 63 1.98 5.72 0.97
CA ILE A 63 0.66 6.27 0.61
C ILE A 63 0.43 7.54 1.42
N TYR A 64 0.23 8.65 0.72
CA TYR A 64 0.02 9.98 1.27
C TYR A 64 -1.23 10.58 0.61
N CYS A 65 -2.39 10.32 1.20
CA CYS A 65 -3.68 10.65 0.59
C CYS A 65 -4.68 11.13 1.64
N ASN A 66 -4.97 12.43 1.63
CA ASN A 66 -5.87 13.04 2.61
C ASN A 66 -7.30 12.52 2.52
N ASN A 67 -7.80 12.17 1.32
CA ASN A 67 -9.20 11.75 1.13
C ASN A 67 -9.38 10.22 1.01
N LEU A 68 -8.34 9.43 1.28
CA LEU A 68 -8.41 7.98 1.20
C LEU A 68 -9.13 7.42 2.43
N LYS A 69 -10.36 6.92 2.24
CA LYS A 69 -11.18 6.40 3.34
C LYS A 69 -10.72 5.05 3.88
N GLN A 70 -10.19 4.20 3.00
CA GLN A 70 -9.86 2.82 3.33
C GLN A 70 -8.59 2.38 2.61
N LEU A 71 -7.75 1.63 3.32
CA LEU A 71 -6.70 0.86 2.69
C LEU A 71 -7.26 -0.44 2.10
N PRO A 72 -6.79 -0.89 0.94
CA PRO A 72 -7.31 -2.11 0.30
C PRO A 72 -6.90 -3.36 1.06
N LYS A 73 -7.85 -4.27 1.30
CA LYS A 73 -7.59 -5.57 1.94
C LYS A 73 -6.57 -6.42 1.16
N GLU A 74 -6.45 -6.20 -0.15
CA GLU A 74 -5.53 -6.89 -1.05
C GLU A 74 -4.05 -6.60 -0.75
N MET A 75 -3.74 -5.68 0.18
CA MET A 75 -2.38 -5.36 0.58
C MET A 75 -1.57 -6.59 1.03
N HIS A 76 -2.24 -7.64 1.52
CA HIS A 76 -1.61 -8.92 1.85
C HIS A 76 -0.88 -9.61 0.69
N ASN A 77 -1.17 -9.23 -0.57
CA ASN A 77 -0.51 -9.80 -1.74
C ASN A 77 0.93 -9.29 -1.91
N LEU A 78 1.29 -8.19 -1.25
CA LEU A 78 2.63 -7.59 -1.34
C LEU A 78 3.63 -8.33 -0.45
N ILE A 79 3.74 -9.64 -0.58
CA ILE A 79 4.55 -10.51 0.31
C ILE A 79 6.05 -10.16 0.38
N LYS A 80 6.57 -9.38 -0.57
CA LYS A 80 7.97 -8.90 -0.60
C LYS A 80 8.14 -7.50 -0.01
N LEU A 81 7.06 -6.88 0.47
CA LEU A 81 7.08 -5.55 1.04
C LEU A 81 7.92 -5.56 2.31
N LYS A 82 8.90 -4.66 2.36
CA LYS A 82 9.81 -4.45 3.48
C LYS A 82 9.51 -3.15 4.21
N ARG A 83 9.02 -2.15 3.50
CA ARG A 83 8.72 -0.83 4.05
C ARG A 83 7.31 -0.42 3.66
N PHE A 84 6.53 -0.08 4.67
CA PHE A 84 5.21 0.49 4.49
C PHE A 84 5.12 1.82 5.23
N ASN A 85 4.70 2.87 4.53
CA ASN A 85 4.47 4.17 5.12
C ASN A 85 3.08 4.68 4.72
N ILE A 86 2.32 5.15 5.69
CA ILE A 86 1.02 5.75 5.47
C ILE A 86 0.88 7.08 6.21
N ASP A 87 0.33 8.05 5.51
CA ASP A 87 -0.13 9.35 6.00
C ASP A 87 -1.49 9.65 5.33
N CYS A 88 -2.56 9.21 6.00
CA CYS A 88 -3.92 9.30 5.48
C CYS A 88 -4.90 9.67 6.61
N PRO A 89 -5.07 10.96 6.92
CA PRO A 89 -5.87 11.45 8.05
C PRO A 89 -7.35 11.06 8.07
N ASN A 90 -7.91 10.67 6.92
CA ASN A 90 -9.29 10.23 6.81
C ASN A 90 -9.44 8.73 6.57
N SER A 91 -8.37 7.95 6.74
CA SER A 91 -8.45 6.49 6.64
C SER A 91 -8.96 5.89 7.94
N GLU A 92 -9.99 5.04 7.85
CA GLU A 92 -10.68 4.51 9.03
C GLU A 92 -10.24 3.09 9.40
N ASN A 93 -9.73 2.30 8.44
CA ASN A 93 -9.43 0.89 8.67
C ASN A 93 -8.05 0.52 8.14
N PHE A 94 -7.21 -0.02 9.02
CA PHE A 94 -5.98 -0.69 8.64
C PHE A 94 -6.31 -2.08 8.04
N PRO A 95 -5.57 -2.57 7.03
CA PRO A 95 -5.94 -3.80 6.34
C PRO A 95 -5.80 -5.04 7.23
N ASP A 96 -6.80 -5.92 7.15
CA ASP A 96 -6.93 -7.19 7.86
C ASP A 96 -5.91 -8.27 7.46
N GLY A 97 -5.05 -7.96 6.49
CA GLY A 97 -4.07 -8.86 5.91
C GLY A 97 -2.61 -8.59 6.30
N ILE A 98 -2.34 -7.65 7.21
CA ILE A 98 -0.97 -7.24 7.54
C ILE A 98 -0.09 -8.40 8.04
N ALA A 99 -0.67 -9.36 8.79
CA ALA A 99 0.04 -10.54 9.30
C ALA A 99 0.66 -11.44 8.20
N LYS A 100 0.19 -11.31 6.95
CA LYS A 100 0.76 -12.04 5.79
C LYS A 100 2.02 -11.37 5.24
N LEU A 101 2.29 -10.11 5.59
CA LEU A 101 3.44 -9.35 5.13
C LEU A 101 4.68 -9.62 5.98
N ILE A 102 5.04 -10.90 6.11
CA ILE A 102 6.11 -11.40 7.00
C ILE A 102 7.50 -10.82 6.72
N ASN A 103 7.70 -10.18 5.56
CA ASN A 103 8.95 -9.53 5.17
C ASN A 103 9.00 -8.04 5.55
N LEU A 104 7.96 -7.50 6.19
CA LEU A 104 7.97 -6.12 6.67
C LEU A 104 9.08 -5.93 7.70
N GLU A 105 9.93 -4.95 7.45
CA GLU A 105 11.01 -4.50 8.32
C GLU A 105 10.65 -3.18 8.98
N THR A 106 9.85 -2.35 8.32
CA THR A 106 9.50 -1.02 8.81
C THR A 106 8.08 -0.63 8.47
N ILE A 107 7.37 -0.13 9.48
CA ILE A 107 6.03 0.44 9.33
C ILE A 107 6.05 1.86 9.93
N TYR A 108 5.64 2.84 9.12
CA TYR A 108 5.37 4.20 9.56
C TYR A 108 3.88 4.49 9.36
N ILE A 109 3.20 4.90 10.41
CA ILE A 109 1.81 5.37 10.38
C ILE A 109 1.81 6.77 10.96
N ARG A 110 1.37 7.75 10.17
CA ARG A 110 1.36 9.17 10.53
C ARG A 110 -0.02 9.78 10.33
N ASN A 111 -0.32 10.79 11.15
CA ASN A 111 -1.36 11.78 10.90
C ASN A 111 -2.69 11.12 10.54
N CYS A 112 -3.15 10.21 11.38
CA CYS A 112 -4.38 9.44 11.17
C CYS A 112 -5.57 10.00 11.97
N ASN A 113 -5.42 11.16 12.63
CA ASN A 113 -6.45 11.85 13.43
C ASN A 113 -7.19 10.92 14.41
N GLY A 114 -6.50 9.91 14.96
CA GLY A 114 -7.11 8.84 15.78
C GLY A 114 -8.18 7.97 15.11
N LYS A 115 -8.51 8.15 13.82
CA LYS A 115 -9.59 7.43 13.13
C LYS A 115 -9.18 6.05 12.64
N LEU A 116 -7.90 5.84 12.40
CA LEU A 116 -7.41 4.60 11.82
C LEU A 116 -7.48 3.46 12.83
N ASN A 117 -8.42 2.53 12.63
CA ASN A 117 -8.52 1.33 13.44
C ASN A 117 -7.32 0.40 13.18
N LEU A 118 -6.49 0.22 14.20
CA LEU A 118 -5.27 -0.60 14.18
C LEU A 118 -5.47 -2.03 14.74
N GLN A 119 -6.69 -2.50 15.00
CA GLN A 119 -6.93 -3.82 15.62
C GLN A 119 -6.22 -4.96 14.88
N TYR A 120 -6.19 -4.89 13.54
CA TYR A 120 -5.54 -5.90 12.71
C TYR A 120 -4.01 -5.80 12.74
N LEU A 121 -3.46 -4.59 12.91
CA LEU A 121 -2.04 -4.42 13.17
C LEU A 121 -1.67 -5.00 14.53
N ILE A 122 -2.42 -4.66 15.57
CA ILE A 122 -2.17 -5.14 16.95
C ILE A 122 -2.23 -6.68 17.00
N GLY A 123 -3.26 -7.30 16.42
CA GLY A 123 -3.37 -8.76 16.40
C GLY A 123 -2.37 -9.46 15.46
N GLY A 124 -1.94 -8.78 14.39
CA GLY A 124 -1.06 -9.34 13.36
C GLY A 124 0.43 -9.14 13.61
N ILE A 125 0.82 -8.18 14.46
CA ILE A 125 2.22 -7.78 14.62
C ILE A 125 3.12 -8.90 15.11
N VAL A 126 2.58 -9.82 15.91
CA VAL A 126 3.28 -11.02 16.41
C VAL A 126 3.73 -11.98 15.30
N LYS A 127 3.20 -11.83 14.07
CA LYS A 127 3.63 -12.61 12.90
C LYS A 127 4.71 -11.90 12.07
N LEU A 128 4.99 -10.62 12.35
CA LEU A 128 5.94 -9.81 11.61
C LEU A 128 7.35 -9.98 12.17
N ASN A 129 7.89 -11.19 12.07
CA ASN A 129 9.18 -11.58 12.68
C ASN A 129 10.39 -10.76 12.18
N ASN A 130 10.26 -10.09 11.03
CA ASN A 130 11.32 -9.25 10.47
C ASN A 130 11.17 -7.76 10.83
N LEU A 131 10.13 -7.38 11.57
CA LEU A 131 9.85 -5.99 11.89
C LEU A 131 10.90 -5.44 12.85
N LYS A 132 11.61 -4.40 12.42
CA LYS A 132 12.68 -3.73 13.18
C LYS A 132 12.22 -2.41 13.76
N SER A 133 11.27 -1.76 13.09
CA SER A 133 10.82 -0.43 13.49
C SER A 133 9.33 -0.27 13.20
N LEU A 134 8.59 0.13 14.23
CA LEU A 134 7.21 0.56 14.14
C LEU A 134 7.14 1.98 14.68
N TYR A 135 6.74 2.91 13.83
CA TYR A 135 6.49 4.30 14.21
C TYR A 135 5.00 4.59 14.06
N LEU A 136 4.39 5.04 15.15
CA LEU A 136 3.00 5.43 15.22
C LEU A 136 2.93 6.88 15.70
N ASP A 137 2.44 7.74 14.83
CA ASP A 137 2.13 9.14 15.11
C ASP A 137 0.68 9.34 14.69
N ILE A 138 -0.20 9.22 15.68
CA ILE A 138 -1.65 9.09 15.50
C ILE A 138 -2.41 10.21 16.20
N GLU A 139 -1.72 11.31 16.53
CA GLU A 139 -2.33 12.54 17.07
C GLU A 139 -3.49 13.05 16.20
#